data_AF-A0A939YG25-F1
#
_entry.id   AF-A0A939YG25-F1
#
_cell.length_a   1.000
_cell.length_b   1.000
_cell.length_c   1.000
_cell.angle_alpha   90.00
_cell.angle_beta   90.00
_cell.angle_gamma   90.00
#
_symmetry.space_group_name_H-M   'P 1'
#
loop_
_entity.id
_entity.type
_entity.pdbx_description
1 polymer ?
#
loop_
_entity_poly.entity_id
_entity_poly.type
_entity_poly.pdbx_seq_one_letter_code
_entity_poly.pdbx_strand_id
1 'polypeptide(L)'
;MEGTGLVLAGGGGKGIYQVGMIKSLSEAGLLDDVVAVSGTSIGGVNAVLFSEGIAEGGFKNMIEQMESAWKDIDYKVFFNVDPNMIHAGDSHFSRNATESLIDKYLDYSCFNSESEKAAMPTIVTAARCPVNVVTTQQITDEEIKLLTSASVEEAYGNYIAEYMSLMDKPQEYIKNAILATTALPVIYNPVNVDGSLYVDGGVKDNIPIKPLYDLGIRRFIVIELNTESGLTDTTEFADAEIIDILPSHDLGKLISGTMNFDRDDLAVKKEIGVRDGRRYVKTLFEKDEIYIKLERELAMRDYDDIVKNIQFEKKYSQLESDVSSRFDYIKNIEDMYK
;
A
#
# COMPACT_ATOMS: atom_id res chain seq x y z
N MET A 1 -7.93 -19.42 15.17
CA MET A 1 -6.61 -19.76 14.60
C MET A 1 -5.57 -19.24 15.59
N GLU A 2 -4.58 -20.03 16.00
CA GLU A 2 -3.53 -19.53 16.92
C GLU A 2 -2.43 -18.85 16.09
N GLY A 3 -2.09 -17.60 16.43
CA GLY A 3 -1.13 -16.78 15.70
C GLY A 3 -1.53 -15.31 15.62
N THR A 4 -0.73 -14.52 14.89
CA THR A 4 -0.91 -13.09 14.69
C THR A 4 -1.58 -12.79 13.35
N GLY A 5 -2.55 -11.88 13.35
CA GLY A 5 -3.12 -11.30 12.13
C GLY A 5 -2.37 -10.03 11.75
N LEU A 6 -1.91 -9.93 10.50
CA LEU A 6 -1.31 -8.70 9.97
C LEU A 6 -2.38 -7.88 9.24
N VAL A 7 -2.59 -6.63 9.65
CA VAL A 7 -3.59 -5.73 9.05
C VAL A 7 -2.87 -4.54 8.42
N LEU A 8 -3.10 -4.32 7.12
CA LEU A 8 -2.44 -3.27 6.34
C LEU A 8 -3.47 -2.24 5.87
N ALA A 9 -3.36 -1.01 6.39
CA ALA A 9 -4.28 0.05 6.06
C ALA A 9 -4.15 0.55 4.60
N GLY A 10 -5.21 1.14 4.07
CA GLY A 10 -5.20 1.80 2.75
C GLY A 10 -4.61 3.21 2.81
N GLY A 11 -4.01 3.65 1.69
CA GLY A 11 -3.35 4.96 1.61
C GLY A 11 -2.52 5.25 0.35
N GLY A 12 -2.74 4.53 -0.77
CA GLY A 12 -2.06 4.77 -2.05
C GLY A 12 -0.53 4.81 -1.95
N GLY A 13 0.12 5.85 -2.47
CA GLY A 13 1.58 6.00 -2.45
C GLY A 13 2.21 5.98 -1.05
N LYS A 14 1.44 6.25 0.01
CA LYS A 14 1.91 6.08 1.40
C LYS A 14 2.24 4.63 1.73
N GLY A 15 1.66 3.65 1.04
CA GLY A 15 1.81 2.23 1.29
C GLY A 15 3.25 1.71 1.23
N ILE A 16 4.19 2.43 0.61
CA ILE A 16 5.61 2.07 0.63
C ILE A 16 6.19 2.10 2.06
N TYR A 17 5.61 2.92 2.96
CA TYR A 17 5.93 2.92 4.38
C TYR A 17 5.77 1.53 4.99
N GLN A 18 4.69 0.80 4.64
CA GLN A 18 4.45 -0.55 5.13
C GLN A 18 5.57 -1.51 4.71
N VAL A 19 6.12 -1.38 3.49
CA VAL A 19 7.25 -2.22 3.04
C VAL A 19 8.49 -2.01 3.93
N GLY A 20 8.81 -0.76 4.26
CA GLY A 20 9.91 -0.43 5.19
C GLY A 20 9.67 -0.94 6.61
N MET A 21 8.44 -0.82 7.10
CA MET A 21 8.01 -1.33 8.40
C MET A 21 8.13 -2.85 8.47
N ILE A 22 7.52 -3.56 7.51
CA ILE A 22 7.54 -5.03 7.39
C ILE A 22 8.97 -5.55 7.30
N LYS A 23 9.86 -4.86 6.59
CA LYS A 23 11.29 -5.21 6.56
C LYS A 23 11.89 -5.22 7.96
N SER A 24 11.65 -4.18 8.75
CA SER A 24 12.25 -4.08 10.09
C SER A 24 11.63 -5.08 11.08
N LEU A 25 10.33 -5.30 11.01
CA LEU A 25 9.64 -6.28 11.85
C LEU A 25 10.04 -7.71 11.50
N SER A 26 10.22 -8.03 10.21
CA SER A 26 10.70 -9.36 9.78
C SER A 26 12.16 -9.60 10.16
N GLU A 27 13.05 -8.61 10.02
CA GLU A 27 14.45 -8.69 10.48
C GLU A 27 14.54 -8.95 12.01
N ALA A 28 13.54 -8.52 12.77
CA ALA A 28 13.44 -8.73 14.22
C ALA A 28 12.70 -10.04 14.61
N GLY A 29 12.22 -10.83 13.64
CA GLY A 29 11.45 -12.07 13.89
C GLY A 29 10.04 -11.82 14.44
N LEU A 30 9.52 -10.60 14.35
CA LEU A 30 8.21 -10.22 14.90
C LEU A 30 7.03 -10.60 14.00
N LEU A 31 7.32 -11.10 12.79
CA LEU A 31 6.32 -11.55 11.83
C LEU A 31 6.27 -13.08 11.69
N ASP A 32 7.10 -13.82 12.44
CA ASP A 32 7.25 -15.27 12.33
C ASP A 32 5.97 -16.05 12.68
N ASP A 33 5.11 -15.46 13.51
CA ASP A 33 3.83 -16.04 13.96
C ASP A 33 2.62 -15.48 13.19
N VAL A 34 2.83 -14.73 12.10
CA VAL A 34 1.74 -14.22 11.27
C VAL A 34 1.09 -15.38 10.50
N VAL A 35 -0.22 -15.55 10.71
CA VAL A 35 -1.00 -16.67 10.16
C VAL A 35 -2.06 -16.26 9.16
N ALA A 36 -2.39 -14.98 9.07
CA ALA A 36 -3.30 -14.43 8.08
C ALA A 36 -3.02 -12.93 7.89
N VAL A 37 -3.36 -12.41 6.72
CA VAL A 37 -3.17 -11.00 6.38
C VAL A 37 -4.43 -10.42 5.76
N SER A 38 -4.76 -9.18 6.15
CA SER A 38 -5.82 -8.40 5.53
C SER A 38 -5.33 -7.03 5.12
N GLY A 39 -5.95 -6.47 4.08
CA GLY A 39 -5.62 -5.11 3.69
C GLY A 39 -6.66 -4.43 2.82
N THR A 40 -6.61 -3.10 2.82
CA THR A 40 -7.50 -2.25 2.03
C THR A 40 -6.67 -1.44 1.04
N SER A 41 -7.13 -1.26 -0.20
CA SER A 41 -6.45 -0.45 -1.21
C SER A 41 -5.01 -0.96 -1.44
N ILE A 42 -4.04 -0.05 -1.40
CA ILE A 42 -2.62 -0.41 -1.44
C ILE A 42 -2.19 -1.39 -0.33
N GLY A 43 -2.84 -1.33 0.84
CA GLY A 43 -2.62 -2.30 1.91
C GLY A 43 -3.07 -3.71 1.50
N GLY A 44 -4.12 -3.82 0.69
CA GLY A 44 -4.54 -5.07 0.07
C GLY A 44 -3.53 -5.61 -0.94
N VAL A 45 -2.93 -4.73 -1.76
CA VAL A 45 -1.82 -5.11 -2.67
C VAL A 45 -0.60 -5.58 -1.87
N ASN A 46 -0.22 -4.84 -0.83
CA ASN A 46 0.86 -5.24 0.05
C ASN A 46 0.56 -6.56 0.79
N ALA A 47 -0.69 -6.82 1.16
CA ALA A 47 -1.11 -8.08 1.80
C ALA A 47 -0.92 -9.28 0.85
N VAL A 48 -1.30 -9.11 -0.41
CA VAL A 48 -1.10 -10.11 -1.47
C VAL A 48 0.39 -10.40 -1.66
N LEU A 49 1.20 -9.36 -1.91
CA LEU A 49 2.65 -9.49 -2.11
C LEU A 49 3.36 -10.09 -0.88
N PHE A 50 2.90 -9.73 0.33
CA PHE A 50 3.39 -10.30 1.57
C PHE A 50 3.12 -11.81 1.63
N SER A 51 1.87 -12.22 1.47
CA SER A 51 1.46 -13.62 1.60
C SER A 51 2.09 -14.53 0.56
N GLU A 52 2.15 -14.07 -0.70
CA GLU A 52 2.74 -14.82 -1.80
C GLU A 52 4.25 -14.93 -1.65
N GLY A 53 4.93 -13.82 -1.36
CA GLY A 53 6.39 -13.84 -1.22
C GLY A 53 6.86 -14.72 -0.07
N ILE A 54 6.08 -14.80 1.02
CA ILE A 54 6.32 -15.76 2.11
C ILE A 54 6.18 -17.20 1.60
N ALA A 55 5.11 -17.50 0.85
CA ALA A 55 4.85 -18.84 0.32
C ALA A 55 5.92 -19.30 -0.70
N GLU A 56 6.44 -18.38 -1.50
CA GLU A 56 7.42 -18.68 -2.54
C GLU A 56 8.84 -18.91 -2.00
N GLY A 57 9.24 -18.18 -0.97
CA GLY A 57 10.63 -18.20 -0.51
C GLY A 57 10.91 -17.57 0.86
N GLY A 58 9.88 -17.39 1.70
CA GLY A 58 9.99 -16.82 3.03
C GLY A 58 10.32 -15.31 3.04
N PHE A 59 10.73 -14.79 4.20
CA PHE A 59 10.87 -13.34 4.43
C PHE A 59 11.81 -12.64 3.45
N LYS A 60 12.90 -13.29 3.03
CA LYS A 60 13.83 -12.70 2.06
C LYS A 60 13.14 -12.46 0.72
N ASN A 61 12.46 -13.48 0.18
CA ASN A 61 11.75 -13.37 -1.09
C ASN A 61 10.60 -12.37 -0.99
N MET A 62 9.86 -12.40 0.11
CA MET A 62 8.79 -11.44 0.39
C MET A 62 9.27 -9.98 0.30
N ILE A 63 10.37 -9.63 0.96
CA ILE A 63 10.89 -8.25 0.89
C ILE A 63 11.39 -7.91 -0.52
N GLU A 64 12.10 -8.81 -1.19
CA GLU A 64 12.58 -8.59 -2.56
C GLU A 64 11.43 -8.39 -3.55
N GLN A 65 10.36 -9.17 -3.42
CA GLN A 65 9.15 -9.08 -4.23
C GLN A 65 8.43 -7.75 -3.99
N MET A 66 8.15 -7.40 -2.73
CA MET A 66 7.50 -6.14 -2.39
C MET A 66 8.31 -4.94 -2.89
N GLU A 67 9.63 -4.91 -2.65
CA GLU A 67 10.49 -3.83 -3.13
C GLU A 67 10.55 -3.76 -4.66
N SER A 68 10.49 -4.91 -5.35
CA SER A 68 10.49 -4.96 -6.81
C SER A 68 9.17 -4.46 -7.39
N ALA A 69 8.03 -4.89 -6.84
CA ALA A 69 6.71 -4.41 -7.25
C ALA A 69 6.61 -2.89 -7.10
N TRP A 70 7.06 -2.35 -5.98
CA TRP A 70 7.04 -0.91 -5.72
C TRP A 70 7.99 -0.08 -6.58
N LYS A 71 9.03 -0.68 -7.18
CA LYS A 71 9.88 0.01 -8.17
C LYS A 71 9.16 0.20 -9.51
N ASP A 72 8.24 -0.70 -9.83
CA ASP A 72 7.47 -0.69 -11.06
C ASP A 72 6.13 0.03 -10.91
N ILE A 73 5.67 0.23 -9.66
CA ILE A 73 4.59 1.15 -9.32
C ILE A 73 5.08 2.59 -9.52
N ASP A 74 4.65 3.25 -10.59
CA ASP A 74 4.90 4.67 -10.84
C ASP A 74 3.58 5.47 -10.92
N TYR A 75 3.69 6.80 -11.10
CA TYR A 75 2.50 7.64 -11.27
C TYR A 75 1.67 7.27 -12.51
N LYS A 76 2.27 6.66 -13.54
CA LYS A 76 1.53 6.19 -14.73
C LYS A 76 0.73 4.94 -14.40
N VAL A 77 1.16 4.11 -13.46
CA VAL A 77 0.37 2.95 -12.99
C VAL A 77 -1.02 3.38 -12.51
N PHE A 78 -1.12 4.56 -11.91
CA PHE A 78 -2.39 5.10 -11.45
C PHE A 78 -3.02 6.15 -12.38
N PHE A 79 -2.21 6.88 -13.15
CA PHE A 79 -2.67 8.00 -13.99
C PHE A 79 -2.40 7.83 -15.49
N ASN A 80 -2.29 6.60 -16.01
CA ASN A 80 -2.09 6.40 -17.46
C ASN A 80 -3.33 6.87 -18.22
N VAL A 81 -3.24 7.99 -18.92
CA VAL A 81 -4.27 8.45 -19.85
C VAL A 81 -4.05 7.70 -21.17
N ASP A 82 -5.06 6.98 -21.66
CA ASP A 82 -4.98 6.34 -22.99
C ASP A 82 -4.91 7.44 -24.07
N PRO A 83 -3.82 7.54 -24.86
CA PRO A 83 -3.66 8.57 -25.88
C PRO A 83 -4.70 8.49 -27.01
N ASN A 84 -5.28 7.31 -27.25
CA ASN A 84 -6.31 7.10 -28.27
C ASN A 84 -7.72 7.39 -27.75
N MET A 85 -7.88 7.65 -26.45
CA MET A 85 -9.14 8.07 -25.84
C MET A 85 -9.17 9.57 -25.53
N ILE A 86 -8.27 10.37 -26.13
CA ILE A 86 -8.28 11.83 -25.99
C ILE A 86 -9.35 12.41 -26.94
N HIS A 87 -10.61 12.33 -26.53
CA HIS A 87 -11.60 13.31 -26.92
C HIS A 87 -11.73 14.34 -25.79
N ALA A 88 -11.98 15.60 -26.14
CA ALA A 88 -12.11 16.67 -25.16
C ALA A 88 -13.27 16.35 -24.18
N GLY A 89 -12.94 16.00 -22.94
CA GLY A 89 -13.89 15.56 -21.92
C GLY A 89 -13.70 14.13 -21.41
N ASP A 90 -12.83 13.33 -22.04
CA ASP A 90 -12.56 11.93 -21.65
C ASP A 90 -11.34 11.85 -20.72
N SER A 91 -11.59 11.71 -19.41
CA SER A 91 -10.54 11.44 -18.41
C SER A 91 -10.48 9.93 -18.13
N HIS A 92 -10.07 9.14 -19.12
CA HIS A 92 -9.90 7.70 -18.94
C HIS A 92 -8.52 7.39 -18.35
N PHE A 93 -8.46 7.21 -17.03
CA PHE A 93 -7.33 6.52 -16.41
C PHE A 93 -7.44 5.02 -16.70
N SER A 94 -6.50 4.53 -17.50
CA SER A 94 -6.42 3.13 -17.90
C SER A 94 -5.94 2.25 -16.74
N ARG A 95 -6.66 1.15 -16.48
CA ARG A 95 -6.23 0.10 -15.53
C ARG A 95 -5.16 -0.83 -16.08
N ASN A 96 -4.76 -0.68 -17.35
CA ASN A 96 -3.84 -1.60 -18.02
C ASN A 96 -2.51 -1.75 -17.26
N ALA A 97 -2.04 -0.69 -16.61
CA ALA A 97 -0.80 -0.73 -15.85
C ALA A 97 -0.96 -1.45 -14.50
N THR A 98 -2.09 -1.26 -13.80
CA THR A 98 -2.40 -2.04 -12.59
C THR A 98 -2.60 -3.53 -12.94
N GLU A 99 -3.32 -3.83 -14.02
CA GLU A 99 -3.48 -5.20 -14.52
C GLU A 99 -2.15 -5.83 -14.94
N SER A 100 -1.29 -5.08 -15.61
CA SER A 100 0.05 -5.55 -16.00
C SER A 100 0.93 -5.85 -14.78
N LEU A 101 0.81 -5.08 -13.70
CA LEU A 101 1.50 -5.37 -12.45
C LEU A 101 0.96 -6.63 -11.79
N ILE A 102 -0.36 -6.81 -11.74
CA ILE A 102 -0.99 -8.03 -11.22
C ILE A 102 -0.48 -9.23 -12.04
N ASP A 103 -0.56 -9.17 -13.37
CA ASP A 103 -0.15 -10.27 -14.24
C ASP A 103 1.37 -10.53 -14.20
N LYS A 104 2.17 -9.52 -13.84
CA LYS A 104 3.63 -9.66 -13.69
C LYS A 104 4.04 -10.27 -12.37
N TYR A 105 3.40 -9.89 -11.27
CA TYR A 105 3.85 -10.23 -9.92
C TYR A 105 3.05 -11.34 -9.27
N LEU A 106 1.80 -11.58 -9.67
CA LEU A 106 0.92 -12.52 -8.98
C LEU A 106 1.04 -13.94 -9.54
N ASP A 107 1.47 -14.88 -8.71
CA ASP A 107 1.29 -16.32 -8.94
C ASP A 107 -0.01 -16.79 -8.27
N TYR A 108 -1.08 -16.83 -9.07
CA TYR A 108 -2.39 -17.31 -8.63
C TYR A 108 -2.37 -18.72 -8.01
N SER A 109 -1.37 -19.55 -8.31
CA SER A 109 -1.27 -20.90 -7.74
C SER A 109 -0.98 -20.89 -6.23
N CYS A 110 -0.43 -19.80 -5.70
CA CYS A 110 -0.22 -19.61 -4.26
C CYS A 110 -1.55 -19.49 -3.50
N PHE A 111 -2.62 -19.04 -4.16
CA PHE A 111 -3.94 -18.86 -3.53
C PHE A 111 -4.83 -20.09 -3.63
N ASN A 112 -4.22 -21.28 -3.75
CA ASN A 112 -4.90 -22.57 -3.67
C ASN A 112 -4.38 -23.31 -2.42
N SER A 113 -5.29 -23.66 -1.50
CA SER A 113 -4.95 -24.35 -0.26
C SER A 113 -4.35 -25.74 -0.46
N GLU A 114 -4.55 -26.36 -1.63
CA GLU A 114 -3.95 -27.65 -2.00
C GLU A 114 -2.52 -27.50 -2.57
N SER A 115 -2.04 -26.26 -2.79
CA SER A 115 -0.70 -25.99 -3.31
C SER A 115 0.38 -26.29 -2.27
N GLU A 116 1.53 -26.83 -2.71
CA GLU A 116 2.72 -26.97 -1.85
C GLU A 116 3.27 -25.61 -1.39
N LYS A 117 2.93 -24.55 -2.12
CA LYS A 117 3.26 -23.15 -1.81
C LYS A 117 2.00 -22.36 -1.52
N ALA A 118 1.07 -22.92 -0.75
CA ALA A 118 -0.12 -22.20 -0.36
C ALA A 118 0.25 -20.96 0.47
N ALA A 119 -0.20 -19.80 0.01
CA ALA A 119 -0.17 -18.56 0.78
C ALA A 119 -1.04 -18.71 2.03
N MET A 120 -0.70 -17.93 3.05
CA MET A 120 -1.59 -17.78 4.20
C MET A 120 -2.93 -17.17 3.77
N PRO A 121 -4.01 -17.35 4.55
CA PRO A 121 -5.27 -16.65 4.32
C PRO A 121 -5.08 -15.15 4.09
N THR A 122 -5.40 -14.71 2.88
CA THR A 122 -5.27 -13.32 2.43
C THR A 122 -6.64 -12.75 2.09
N ILE A 123 -6.98 -11.64 2.71
CA ILE A 123 -8.29 -10.99 2.56
C ILE A 123 -8.10 -9.53 2.13
N VAL A 124 -8.77 -9.13 1.07
CA VAL A 124 -8.81 -7.72 0.63
C VAL A 124 -10.18 -7.11 0.88
N THR A 125 -10.20 -5.83 1.26
CA THR A 125 -11.46 -5.13 1.55
C THR A 125 -11.87 -4.26 0.37
N ALA A 126 -13.12 -4.40 -0.07
CA ALA A 126 -13.72 -3.53 -1.07
C ALA A 126 -15.08 -3.04 -0.60
N ALA A 127 -15.54 -1.90 -1.11
CA ALA A 127 -16.83 -1.34 -0.76
C ALA A 127 -17.85 -1.65 -1.88
N ARG A 128 -18.88 -2.43 -1.57
CA ARG A 128 -19.95 -2.76 -2.50
C ARG A 128 -20.80 -1.54 -2.80
N CYS A 129 -20.96 -1.24 -4.09
CA CYS A 129 -21.85 -0.22 -4.60
C CYS A 129 -23.32 -0.59 -4.36
N PRO A 130 -24.19 0.40 -4.06
CA PRO A 130 -25.63 0.23 -4.15
C PRO A 130 -26.09 -0.21 -5.55
N VAL A 131 -27.20 -0.97 -5.61
CA VAL A 131 -27.77 -1.50 -6.87
C VAL A 131 -28.21 -0.45 -7.89
N ASN A 132 -28.31 0.83 -7.49
CA ASN A 132 -28.75 1.95 -8.32
C ASN A 132 -27.63 2.93 -8.71
N VAL A 133 -26.36 2.58 -8.50
CA VAL A 133 -25.25 3.46 -8.89
C VAL A 133 -25.21 3.61 -10.41
N VAL A 134 -25.35 4.85 -10.88
CA VAL A 134 -25.10 5.24 -12.27
C VAL A 134 -23.71 5.86 -12.32
N THR A 135 -22.77 5.22 -12.98
CA THR A 135 -21.43 5.77 -13.21
C THR A 135 -21.52 6.85 -14.28
N THR A 136 -21.44 8.13 -13.89
CA THR A 136 -21.35 9.24 -14.85
C THR A 136 -19.93 9.35 -15.40
N GLN A 137 -19.80 9.76 -16.67
CA GLN A 137 -18.54 9.71 -17.44
C GLN A 137 -17.57 10.88 -17.15
N GLN A 138 -17.93 11.83 -16.29
CA GLN A 138 -17.11 13.02 -16.02
C GLN A 138 -16.97 13.24 -14.51
N ILE A 139 -15.73 13.43 -14.08
CA ILE A 139 -15.38 13.90 -12.74
C ILE A 139 -15.67 15.41 -12.69
N THR A 140 -16.58 15.81 -11.81
CA THR A 140 -16.92 17.20 -11.54
C THR A 140 -16.00 17.79 -10.47
N ASP A 141 -15.84 19.12 -10.47
CA ASP A 141 -15.11 19.83 -9.40
C ASP A 141 -15.70 19.57 -8.01
N GLU A 142 -17.01 19.27 -7.94
CA GLU A 142 -17.69 18.85 -6.71
C GLU A 142 -17.27 17.45 -6.25
N GLU A 143 -17.08 16.49 -7.16
CA GLU A 143 -16.55 15.16 -6.86
C GLU A 143 -15.09 15.20 -6.37
N ILE A 144 -14.28 16.10 -6.92
CA ILE A 144 -12.91 16.35 -6.41
C ILE A 144 -12.95 16.96 -5.00
N LYS A 145 -13.91 17.85 -4.73
CA LYS A 145 -14.12 18.45 -3.41
C LYS A 145 -14.65 17.42 -2.40
N LEU A 146 -15.42 16.44 -2.87
CA LEU A 146 -15.90 15.29 -2.09
C LEU A 146 -14.75 14.40 -1.63
N LEU A 147 -13.79 14.08 -2.51
CA LEU A 147 -12.58 13.32 -2.16
C LEU A 147 -11.71 13.97 -1.08
N THR A 148 -11.83 15.29 -0.90
CA THR A 148 -10.95 16.10 -0.05
C THR A 148 -11.63 16.66 1.19
N SER A 149 -12.91 16.35 1.44
CA SER A 149 -13.69 16.87 2.57
C SER A 149 -14.44 15.78 3.34
N ALA A 150 -14.91 16.11 4.54
CA ALA A 150 -15.71 15.23 5.43
C ALA A 150 -17.06 14.76 4.83
N SER A 151 -17.33 15.03 3.55
CA SER A 151 -18.52 14.64 2.81
C SER A 151 -18.45 13.21 2.23
N VAL A 152 -17.31 12.52 2.36
CA VAL A 152 -17.15 11.10 1.98
C VAL A 152 -18.15 10.20 2.71
N GLU A 153 -18.43 10.43 4.00
CA GLU A 153 -19.40 9.63 4.75
C GLU A 153 -20.83 9.78 4.22
N GLU A 154 -21.26 10.98 3.83
CA GLU A 154 -22.57 11.21 3.21
C GLU A 154 -22.63 10.60 1.81
N ALA A 155 -21.59 10.77 0.99
CA ALA A 155 -21.58 10.31 -0.40
C ALA A 155 -21.53 8.79 -0.53
N TYR A 156 -20.77 8.13 0.32
CA TYR A 156 -20.65 6.68 0.33
C TYR A 156 -21.50 6.02 1.42
N GLY A 157 -22.42 6.74 2.07
CA GLY A 157 -23.23 6.25 3.20
C GLY A 157 -23.87 4.87 2.99
N ASN A 158 -24.39 4.61 1.78
CA ASN A 158 -25.08 3.36 1.43
C ASN A 158 -24.15 2.22 0.95
N TYR A 159 -22.84 2.46 0.85
CA TYR A 159 -21.87 1.42 0.49
C TYR A 159 -21.64 0.50 1.69
N ILE A 160 -21.28 -0.75 1.42
CA ILE A 160 -21.06 -1.77 2.44
C ILE A 160 -19.65 -2.33 2.26
N ALA A 161 -18.84 -2.35 3.33
CA ALA A 161 -17.57 -3.05 3.31
C ALA A 161 -17.82 -4.55 3.14
N GLU A 162 -17.11 -5.16 2.18
CA GLU A 162 -17.06 -6.60 1.99
C GLU A 162 -15.60 -7.06 2.00
N TYR A 163 -15.41 -8.23 2.61
CA TYR A 163 -14.10 -8.82 2.83
C TYR A 163 -13.93 -10.01 1.88
N MET A 164 -13.10 -9.83 0.85
CA MET A 164 -12.90 -10.79 -0.23
C MET A 164 -11.70 -11.68 0.10
N SER A 165 -11.97 -12.91 0.55
CA SER A 165 -10.95 -13.95 0.69
C SER A 165 -10.46 -14.39 -0.69
N LEU A 166 -9.14 -14.40 -0.87
CA LEU A 166 -8.51 -14.81 -2.13
C LEU A 166 -8.27 -16.33 -2.22
N MET A 167 -8.19 -17.02 -1.09
CA MET A 167 -7.92 -18.46 -1.04
C MET A 167 -9.05 -19.27 -1.70
N ASP A 168 -8.64 -20.27 -2.49
CA ASP A 168 -9.50 -21.23 -3.18
C ASP A 168 -10.50 -20.57 -4.15
N LYS A 169 -10.10 -19.44 -4.74
CA LYS A 169 -10.90 -18.69 -5.71
C LYS A 169 -10.37 -18.83 -7.14
N PRO A 170 -11.24 -18.72 -8.16
CA PRO A 170 -10.80 -18.63 -9.55
C PRO A 170 -9.88 -17.43 -9.78
N GLN A 171 -8.95 -17.55 -10.74
CA GLN A 171 -8.01 -16.47 -11.09
C GLN A 171 -8.71 -15.13 -11.39
N GLU A 172 -9.82 -15.18 -12.14
CA GLU A 172 -10.61 -13.99 -12.48
C GLU A 172 -11.17 -13.30 -11.22
N TYR A 173 -11.66 -14.07 -10.25
CA TYR A 173 -12.14 -13.51 -8.98
C TYR A 173 -11.00 -12.81 -8.22
N ILE A 174 -9.83 -13.46 -8.11
CA ILE A 174 -8.67 -12.90 -7.40
C ILE A 174 -8.22 -11.59 -8.06
N LYS A 175 -8.09 -11.58 -9.39
CA LYS A 175 -7.73 -10.39 -10.16
C LYS A 175 -8.75 -9.27 -9.93
N ASN A 176 -10.04 -9.57 -10.04
CA ASN A 176 -11.10 -8.58 -9.86
C ASN A 176 -11.21 -8.07 -8.42
N ALA A 177 -10.93 -8.91 -7.41
CA ALA A 177 -10.87 -8.49 -6.01
C ALA A 177 -9.73 -7.50 -5.74
N ILE A 178 -8.54 -7.75 -6.30
CA ILE A 178 -7.39 -6.83 -6.20
C ILE A 178 -7.68 -5.51 -6.95
N LEU A 179 -8.31 -5.59 -8.12
CA LEU A 179 -8.75 -4.39 -8.85
C LEU A 179 -9.85 -3.63 -8.09
N ALA A 180 -10.77 -4.32 -7.42
CA ALA A 180 -11.85 -3.72 -6.64
C ALA A 180 -11.31 -2.99 -5.41
N THR A 181 -10.42 -3.61 -4.64
CA THR A 181 -9.86 -2.96 -3.44
C THR A 181 -9.06 -1.70 -3.77
N THR A 182 -8.47 -1.60 -4.98
CA THR A 182 -7.72 -0.43 -5.47
C THR A 182 -8.56 0.55 -6.31
N ALA A 183 -9.87 0.31 -6.43
CA ALA A 183 -10.78 1.10 -7.26
C ALA A 183 -11.17 2.42 -6.60
N LEU A 184 -10.21 3.32 -6.40
CA LEU A 184 -10.46 4.64 -5.83
C LEU A 184 -11.62 5.33 -6.57
N PRO A 185 -12.71 5.67 -5.86
CA PRO A 185 -13.83 6.37 -6.48
C PRO A 185 -13.37 7.65 -7.17
N VAL A 186 -14.13 8.07 -8.19
CA VAL A 186 -13.82 9.24 -9.03
C VAL A 186 -12.63 9.00 -9.97
N ILE A 187 -11.56 8.34 -9.53
CA ILE A 187 -10.38 8.03 -10.38
C ILE A 187 -10.65 6.81 -11.26
N TYR A 188 -11.26 5.76 -10.70
CA TYR A 188 -11.54 4.52 -11.41
C TYR A 188 -13.02 4.18 -11.42
N ASN A 189 -13.42 3.52 -12.50
CA ASN A 189 -14.73 2.86 -12.56
C ASN A 189 -14.80 1.74 -11.51
N PRO A 190 -15.99 1.52 -10.91
CA PRO A 190 -16.25 0.35 -10.10
C PRO A 190 -15.94 -0.96 -10.85
N VAL A 191 -15.44 -1.95 -10.11
CA VAL A 191 -15.08 -3.26 -10.65
C VAL A 191 -16.20 -4.24 -10.40
N ASN A 192 -16.53 -5.05 -11.41
CA ASN A 192 -17.47 -6.15 -11.25
C ASN A 192 -16.76 -7.37 -10.66
N VAL A 193 -17.22 -7.83 -9.50
CA VAL A 193 -16.80 -9.09 -8.88
C VAL A 193 -18.07 -9.92 -8.68
N ASP A 194 -18.17 -11.06 -9.36
CA ASP A 194 -19.32 -11.99 -9.28
C ASP A 194 -20.71 -11.32 -9.42
N GLY A 195 -20.83 -10.33 -10.31
CA GLY A 195 -22.10 -9.66 -10.62
C GLY A 195 -22.44 -8.45 -9.75
N SER A 196 -21.60 -8.13 -8.75
CA SER A 196 -21.73 -6.92 -7.93
C SER A 196 -20.63 -5.91 -8.26
N LEU A 197 -20.94 -4.62 -8.17
CA LEU A 197 -19.98 -3.54 -8.40
C LEU A 197 -19.30 -3.13 -7.10
N TYR A 198 -18.00 -2.91 -7.15
CA TYR A 198 -17.18 -2.55 -6.00
C TYR A 198 -16.24 -1.38 -6.29
N VAL A 199 -16.00 -0.57 -5.27
CA VAL A 199 -14.96 0.46 -5.23
C VAL A 199 -13.96 0.16 -4.11
N ASP A 200 -12.92 0.99 -3.99
CA ASP A 200 -11.91 0.89 -2.93
C ASP A 200 -12.57 0.79 -1.55
N GLY A 201 -12.12 -0.18 -0.74
CA GLY A 201 -12.64 -0.43 0.60
C GLY A 201 -12.39 0.71 1.59
N GLY A 202 -11.44 1.60 1.31
CA GLY A 202 -11.03 2.69 2.20
C GLY A 202 -12.14 3.70 2.47
N VAL A 203 -13.20 3.71 1.66
CA VAL A 203 -14.41 4.53 1.90
C VAL A 203 -15.33 3.98 2.99
N LYS A 204 -15.09 2.73 3.45
CA LYS A 204 -15.90 2.08 4.49
C LYS A 204 -15.07 1.47 5.61
N ASP A 205 -14.04 0.71 5.26
CA ASP A 205 -13.17 0.06 6.23
C ASP A 205 -11.73 0.09 5.72
N ASN A 206 -11.00 1.11 6.18
CA ASN A 206 -9.61 1.31 5.80
C ASN A 206 -8.63 0.49 6.64
N ILE A 207 -9.07 -0.11 7.76
CA ILE A 207 -8.23 -0.87 8.71
C ILE A 207 -8.94 -2.20 9.02
N PRO A 208 -8.85 -3.19 8.12
CA PRO A 208 -9.74 -4.34 8.14
C PRO A 208 -9.30 -5.43 9.14
N ILE A 209 -9.43 -5.15 10.43
CA ILE A 209 -9.19 -6.10 11.53
C ILE A 209 -10.27 -7.18 11.56
N LYS A 210 -11.52 -6.77 11.38
CA LYS A 210 -12.72 -7.61 11.47
C LYS A 210 -12.62 -8.94 10.71
N PRO A 211 -12.22 -9.01 9.42
CA PRO A 211 -12.19 -10.28 8.70
C PRO A 211 -11.23 -11.30 9.30
N LEU A 212 -10.11 -10.86 9.88
CA LEU A 212 -9.16 -11.76 10.55
C LEU A 212 -9.66 -12.13 11.96
N TYR A 213 -10.30 -11.19 12.65
CA TYR A 213 -10.94 -11.45 13.93
C TYR A 213 -12.06 -12.50 13.83
N ASP A 214 -12.84 -12.47 12.75
CA ASP A 214 -13.90 -13.44 12.45
C ASP A 214 -13.33 -14.86 12.18
N LEU A 215 -12.05 -14.98 11.77
CA LEU A 215 -11.31 -16.26 11.68
C LEU A 215 -10.83 -16.79 13.06
N GLY A 216 -11.16 -16.09 14.14
CA GLY A 216 -10.78 -16.45 15.50
C GLY A 216 -9.33 -16.08 15.86
N ILE A 217 -8.73 -15.12 15.17
CA ILE A 217 -7.43 -14.53 15.53
C ILE A 217 -7.68 -13.48 16.63
N ARG A 218 -6.79 -13.40 17.62
CA ARG A 218 -6.90 -12.49 18.77
C ARG A 218 -5.66 -11.64 19.03
N ARG A 219 -4.62 -11.79 18.22
CA ARG A 219 -3.43 -10.94 18.27
C ARG A 219 -3.25 -10.29 16.92
N PHE A 220 -3.07 -8.97 16.89
CA PHE A 220 -2.98 -8.21 15.66
C PHE A 220 -1.77 -7.28 15.66
N ILE A 221 -1.10 -7.21 14.52
CA ILE A 221 -0.20 -6.12 14.17
C ILE A 221 -0.90 -5.31 13.09
N VAL A 222 -1.22 -4.05 13.40
CA VAL A 222 -1.91 -3.13 12.50
C VAL A 222 -0.91 -2.08 12.06
N ILE A 223 -0.70 -1.94 10.74
CA ILE A 223 0.20 -0.93 10.18
C ILE A 223 -0.62 0.14 9.45
N GLU A 224 -0.77 1.28 10.10
CA GLU A 224 -1.48 2.44 9.59
C GLU A 224 -0.61 3.31 8.67
N LEU A 225 -1.26 4.24 7.95
CA LEU A 225 -0.64 5.18 7.01
C LEU A 225 -0.95 6.64 7.33
N ASN A 226 -1.65 6.92 8.44
CA ASN A 226 -1.97 8.26 8.91
C ASN A 226 -1.36 8.47 10.30
N THR A 227 -0.97 9.71 10.59
CA THR A 227 -0.39 10.10 11.90
C THR A 227 -1.43 10.49 12.93
N GLU A 228 -2.64 10.80 12.48
CA GLU A 228 -3.73 11.27 13.32
C GLU A 228 -4.78 10.17 13.40
N SER A 229 -5.22 9.88 14.64
CA SER A 229 -6.19 8.84 15.02
C SER A 229 -5.73 7.40 14.78
N GLY A 230 -4.85 6.92 15.67
CA GLY A 230 -4.75 5.47 15.92
C GLY A 230 -6.09 4.91 16.39
N LEU A 231 -6.20 3.60 16.49
CA LEU A 231 -7.46 2.93 16.84
C LEU A 231 -8.03 3.45 18.17
N THR A 232 -9.09 4.26 18.11
CA THR A 232 -9.69 4.93 19.28
C THR A 232 -10.83 4.13 19.91
N ASP A 233 -11.53 3.31 19.12
CA ASP A 233 -12.58 2.40 19.56
C ASP A 233 -12.30 0.98 19.07
N THR A 234 -11.84 0.13 19.98
CA THR A 234 -11.60 -1.30 19.74
C THR A 234 -12.63 -2.16 20.48
N THR A 235 -13.77 -1.60 20.89
CA THR A 235 -14.79 -2.34 21.66
C THR A 235 -15.38 -3.52 20.88
N GLU A 236 -15.41 -3.44 19.54
CA GLU A 236 -15.78 -4.57 18.66
C GLU A 236 -14.80 -5.75 18.78
N PHE A 237 -13.55 -5.49 19.18
CA PHE A 237 -12.46 -6.45 19.32
C PHE A 237 -11.99 -6.59 20.78
N ALA A 238 -12.94 -6.59 21.73
CA ALA A 238 -12.66 -6.47 23.16
C ALA A 238 -11.73 -7.56 23.77
N ASP A 239 -11.65 -8.75 23.18
CA ASP A 239 -10.78 -9.85 23.62
C ASP A 239 -9.49 -9.97 22.78
N ALA A 240 -9.21 -8.98 21.92
CA ALA A 240 -8.02 -8.94 21.09
C ALA A 240 -6.89 -8.09 21.68
N GLU A 241 -5.66 -8.57 21.55
CA GLU A 241 -4.44 -7.78 21.69
C GLU A 241 -4.12 -7.12 20.34
N ILE A 242 -4.13 -5.80 20.28
CA ILE A 242 -3.86 -5.04 19.05
C ILE A 242 -2.62 -4.18 19.26
N ILE A 243 -1.59 -4.46 18.46
CA ILE A 243 -0.38 -3.65 18.35
C ILE A 243 -0.60 -2.69 17.17
N ASP A 244 -0.94 -1.45 17.49
CA ASP A 244 -1.22 -0.40 16.52
C ASP A 244 0.05 0.40 16.20
N ILE A 245 0.46 0.38 14.93
CA ILE A 245 1.70 1.00 14.43
C ILE A 245 1.33 2.17 13.54
N LEU A 246 1.69 3.36 14.00
CA LEU A 246 1.49 4.61 13.27
C LEU A 246 2.81 5.16 12.72
N PRO A 247 2.79 5.85 11.57
CA PRO A 247 3.89 6.68 11.11
C PRO A 247 4.30 7.71 12.15
N SER A 248 5.61 7.89 12.32
CA SER A 248 6.17 8.92 13.20
C SER A 248 6.09 10.34 12.62
N HIS A 249 5.89 10.44 11.30
CA HIS A 249 5.81 11.69 10.54
C HIS A 249 4.66 11.62 9.53
N ASP A 250 4.07 12.77 9.21
CA ASP A 250 2.99 12.87 8.23
C ASP A 250 3.50 12.39 6.86
N LEU A 251 2.86 11.35 6.33
CA LEU A 251 3.16 10.78 5.01
C LEU A 251 2.44 11.55 3.88
N GLY A 252 1.84 12.71 4.18
CA GLY A 252 1.15 13.58 3.25
C GLY A 252 -0.37 13.38 3.25
N LYS A 253 -1.08 14.22 2.50
CA LYS A 253 -2.55 14.17 2.37
C LYS A 253 -2.96 13.38 1.12
N LEU A 254 -4.17 13.60 0.60
CA LEU A 254 -4.62 12.94 -0.63
C LEU A 254 -3.64 13.17 -1.80
N ILE A 255 -3.33 14.43 -2.12
CA ILE A 255 -2.45 14.77 -3.27
C ILE A 255 -0.98 14.51 -2.96
N SER A 256 -0.47 15.01 -1.83
CA SER A 256 0.96 14.90 -1.47
C SER A 256 1.37 13.54 -0.88
N GLY A 257 0.39 12.71 -0.50
CA GLY A 257 0.59 11.41 0.12
C GLY A 257 0.03 10.27 -0.72
N THR A 258 -1.29 10.14 -0.75
CA THR A 258 -2.00 9.00 -1.37
C THR A 258 -1.81 8.92 -2.88
N MET A 259 -1.79 10.06 -3.57
CA MET A 259 -1.62 10.14 -5.02
C MET A 259 -0.17 10.45 -5.44
N ASN A 260 0.75 10.56 -4.47
CA ASN A 260 2.14 10.90 -4.73
C ASN A 260 3.00 9.64 -4.90
N PHE A 261 3.49 9.45 -6.12
CA PHE A 261 4.38 8.36 -6.52
C PHE A 261 5.73 8.89 -7.05
N ASP A 262 6.12 10.10 -6.64
CA ASP A 262 7.46 10.62 -6.89
C ASP A 262 8.50 9.71 -6.22
N ARG A 263 9.57 9.38 -6.93
CA ARG A 263 10.55 8.39 -6.47
C ARG A 263 11.29 8.83 -5.21
N ASP A 264 11.58 10.12 -5.07
CA ASP A 264 12.30 10.63 -3.91
C ASP A 264 11.38 10.61 -2.69
N ASP A 265 10.12 11.01 -2.87
CA ASP A 265 9.11 10.96 -1.82
C ASP A 265 8.80 9.52 -1.36
N LEU A 266 8.68 8.57 -2.29
CA LEU A 266 8.54 7.16 -1.97
C LEU A 266 9.77 6.62 -1.21
N ALA A 267 10.98 7.02 -1.59
CA ALA A 267 12.20 6.66 -0.87
C ALA A 267 12.21 7.22 0.55
N VAL A 268 11.80 8.48 0.75
CA VAL A 268 11.64 9.08 2.08
C VAL A 268 10.67 8.25 2.93
N LYS A 269 9.47 7.98 2.41
CA LYS A 269 8.42 7.23 3.12
C LYS A 269 8.85 5.81 3.48
N LYS A 270 9.55 5.13 2.57
CA LYS A 270 10.13 3.80 2.82
C LYS A 270 11.11 3.84 3.99
N GLU A 271 12.06 4.78 3.96
CA GLU A 271 13.07 4.90 5.01
C GLU A 271 12.46 5.31 6.35
N ILE A 272 11.42 6.16 6.36
CA ILE A 272 10.64 6.42 7.57
C ILE A 272 10.06 5.10 8.11
N GLY A 273 9.46 4.26 7.25
CA GLY A 273 8.97 2.93 7.63
C GLY A 273 10.04 2.04 8.25
N VAL A 274 11.25 2.02 7.67
CA VAL A 274 12.38 1.25 8.22
C VAL A 274 12.81 1.78 9.60
N ARG A 275 12.97 3.09 9.75
CA ARG A 275 13.39 3.70 11.02
C ARG A 275 12.33 3.55 12.10
N ASP A 276 11.08 3.78 11.75
CA ASP A 276 9.93 3.57 12.63
C ASP A 276 9.88 2.13 13.11
N GLY A 277 10.00 1.14 12.22
CA GLY A 277 9.95 -0.27 12.60
C GLY A 277 11.06 -0.65 13.58
N ARG A 278 12.29 -0.18 13.34
CA ARG A 278 13.40 -0.38 14.30
C ARG A 278 13.13 0.27 15.65
N ARG A 279 12.49 1.44 15.69
CA ARG A 279 12.10 2.08 16.94
C ARG A 279 10.98 1.31 17.63
N TYR A 280 9.96 0.85 16.91
CA TYR A 280 8.88 0.04 17.48
C TYR A 280 9.37 -1.28 18.06
N VAL A 281 10.34 -1.95 17.42
CA VAL A 281 11.04 -3.11 18.02
C VAL A 281 11.57 -2.76 19.41
N LYS A 282 12.24 -1.61 19.55
CA LYS A 282 12.79 -1.15 20.83
C LYS A 282 11.72 -0.70 21.82
N THR A 283 10.69 0.01 21.39
CA THR A 283 9.70 0.64 22.28
C THR A 283 8.60 -0.32 22.70
N LEU A 284 8.00 -1.06 21.76
CA LEU A 284 6.84 -1.92 22.03
C LEU A 284 7.22 -3.35 22.39
N PHE A 285 8.22 -3.92 21.72
CA PHE A 285 8.55 -5.34 21.85
C PHE A 285 9.64 -5.60 22.89
N GLU A 286 10.77 -4.90 22.81
CA GLU A 286 11.86 -4.99 23.80
C GLU A 286 11.61 -4.15 25.06
N LYS A 287 10.75 -3.12 24.96
CA LYS A 287 10.40 -2.19 26.05
C LYS A 287 11.62 -1.48 26.66
N ASP A 288 12.54 -1.05 25.80
CA ASP A 288 13.74 -0.30 26.20
C ASP A 288 13.34 1.10 26.71
N GLU A 289 13.61 1.37 27.99
CA GLU A 289 13.22 2.62 28.66
C GLU A 289 13.82 3.88 28.03
N ILE A 290 15.04 3.79 27.48
CA ILE A 290 15.71 4.92 26.85
C ILE A 290 15.03 5.24 25.53
N TYR A 291 14.77 4.22 24.70
CA TYR A 291 14.06 4.40 23.45
C TYR A 291 12.64 4.94 23.66
N ILE A 292 11.91 4.42 24.66
CA ILE A 292 10.57 4.94 24.99
C ILE A 292 10.65 6.41 25.39
N LYS A 293 11.62 6.79 26.23
CA LYS A 293 11.76 8.18 26.69
C LYS A 293 12.15 9.15 25.57
N LEU A 294 12.99 8.70 24.63
CA LEU A 294 13.54 9.53 23.56
C LEU A 294 12.81 9.35 22.22
N GLU A 295 11.72 8.61 22.17
CA GLU A 295 11.05 8.19 20.93
C GLU A 295 10.80 9.36 19.96
N ARG A 296 10.23 10.46 20.47
CA ARG A 296 9.94 11.65 19.66
C ARG A 296 11.20 12.34 19.14
N GLU A 297 12.24 12.44 19.96
CA GLU A 297 13.51 13.07 19.57
C GLU A 297 14.25 12.22 18.53
N LEU A 298 14.25 10.89 18.72
CA LEU A 298 14.82 9.93 17.77
C LEU A 298 14.05 9.97 16.45
N ALA A 299 12.72 10.03 16.48
CA ALA A 299 11.91 10.16 15.30
C ALA A 299 12.25 11.43 14.51
N MET A 300 12.28 12.60 15.16
CA MET A 300 12.61 13.87 14.50
C MET A 300 14.01 13.83 13.88
N ARG A 301 14.99 13.26 14.61
CA ARG A 301 16.35 13.11 14.11
C ARG A 301 16.43 12.19 12.91
N ASP A 302 15.77 11.03 12.97
CA ASP A 302 15.73 10.08 11.84
C ASP A 302 15.13 10.75 10.61
N TYR A 303 14.05 11.50 10.75
CA TYR A 303 13.42 12.22 9.65
C TYR A 303 14.35 13.25 9.01
N ASP A 304 15.00 14.09 9.82
CA ASP A 304 15.97 15.08 9.34
C ASP A 304 17.13 14.42 8.58
N ASP A 305 17.62 13.28 9.09
CA ASP A 305 18.72 12.54 8.47
C ASP A 305 18.27 11.89 7.14
N ILE A 306 17.06 11.32 7.09
CA ILE A 306 16.48 10.75 5.86
C ILE A 306 16.35 11.82 4.77
N VAL A 307 15.72 12.96 5.09
CA VAL A 307 15.49 14.03 4.12
C VAL A 307 16.81 14.58 3.58
N LYS A 308 17.80 14.79 4.46
CA LYS A 308 19.13 15.26 4.05
C LYS A 308 19.85 14.25 3.14
N ASN A 309 19.80 12.96 3.48
CA ASN A 309 20.47 11.92 2.70
C ASN A 309 19.87 11.80 1.30
N ILE A 310 18.54 11.79 1.17
CA ILE A 310 17.88 11.69 -0.14
C ILE A 310 18.14 12.95 -0.98
N GLN A 311 18.10 14.14 -0.38
CA GLN A 311 18.48 15.37 -1.08
C GLN A 311 19.94 15.36 -1.52
N PHE A 312 20.84 14.78 -0.72
CA PHE A 312 22.25 14.64 -1.07
C PHE A 312 22.44 13.66 -2.23
N GLU A 313 21.83 12.47 -2.17
CA GLU A 313 21.88 11.46 -3.23
C GLU A 313 21.35 12.01 -4.55
N LYS A 314 20.21 12.72 -4.52
CA LYS A 314 19.66 13.39 -5.72
C LYS A 314 20.66 14.36 -6.34
N LYS A 315 21.25 15.25 -5.53
CA LYS A 315 22.25 16.21 -6.02
C LYS A 315 23.50 15.51 -6.54
N TYR A 316 23.92 14.43 -5.89
CA TYR A 316 25.07 13.64 -6.31
C TYR A 316 24.82 12.96 -7.67
N SER A 317 23.67 12.30 -7.85
CA SER A 317 23.30 11.68 -9.13
C SER A 317 23.12 12.68 -10.26
N GLN A 318 22.59 13.88 -9.98
CA GLN A 318 22.53 14.97 -10.96
C GLN A 318 23.94 15.41 -11.39
N LEU A 319 24.85 15.58 -10.42
CA LEU A 319 26.24 15.95 -10.70
C LEU A 319 26.94 14.86 -11.52
N GLU A 320 26.71 13.58 -11.21
CA GLU A 320 27.27 12.45 -11.93
C GLU A 320 26.77 12.40 -13.39
N SER A 321 25.46 12.60 -13.61
CA SER A 321 24.86 12.69 -14.95
C SER A 321 25.43 13.87 -15.75
N ASP A 322 25.60 15.03 -15.11
CA ASP A 322 26.19 16.21 -15.74
C ASP A 322 27.65 15.99 -16.13
N VAL A 323 28.41 15.29 -15.27
CA VAL A 323 29.81 14.92 -15.57
C VAL A 323 29.86 13.91 -16.72
N SER A 324 29.03 12.86 -16.68
CA SER A 324 28.97 11.83 -17.73
C SER A 324 28.61 12.43 -19.08
N SER A 325 27.58 13.29 -19.14
CA SER A 325 27.16 13.94 -20.39
C SER A 325 28.24 14.86 -20.97
N ARG A 326 29.04 15.51 -20.12
CA ARG A 326 30.22 16.28 -20.56
C ARG A 326 31.32 15.39 -21.10
N PHE A 327 31.57 14.22 -20.51
CA PHE A 327 32.52 13.25 -21.05
C PHE A 327 32.07 12.68 -22.40
N ASP A 328 30.78 12.37 -22.55
CA ASP A 328 30.21 11.92 -23.82
C ASP A 328 30.33 13.01 -24.90
N TYR A 329 30.10 14.28 -24.54
CA TYR A 329 30.32 15.42 -25.42
C TYR A 329 31.78 15.54 -25.86
N ILE A 330 32.73 15.42 -24.93
CA ILE A 330 34.18 15.45 -25.24
C ILE A 330 34.55 14.31 -26.18
N LYS A 331 34.06 13.10 -25.91
CA LYS A 331 34.30 11.91 -26.75
C LYS A 331 33.76 12.08 -28.16
N ASN A 332 32.55 12.65 -28.30
CA ASN A 332 31.97 12.96 -29.60
C ASN A 332 32.80 14.00 -30.38
N ILE A 333 33.39 14.99 -29.69
CA ILE A 333 34.35 15.92 -30.31
C ILE A 333 35.60 15.15 -30.78
N GLU A 334 36.21 14.33 -29.93
CA GLU A 334 37.40 13.56 -30.31
C GLU A 334 37.16 12.66 -31.54
N ASP A 335 35.98 12.04 -31.63
CA ASP A 335 35.62 11.18 -32.76
C ASP A 335 35.29 11.99 -34.04
N MET A 336 34.87 13.25 -33.93
CA MET A 336 34.70 14.15 -35.10
C MET A 336 36.02 14.61 -35.74
N TYR A 337 37.12 14.54 -34.99
CA TYR A 337 38.45 14.99 -35.45
C TYR A 337 39.43 13.83 -35.74
N LYS A 338 38.94 12.58 -35.79
CA LYS A 338 39.65 11.41 -36.33
C LYS A 338 39.31 11.18 -37.81
#